data_AF-A0A3M1M1J0-F1
#
_entry.id   AF-A0A3M1M1J0-F1
#
_cell.length_a   1.000
_cell.length_b   1.000
_cell.length_c   1.000
_cell.angle_alpha   90.00
_cell.angle_beta   90.00
_cell.angle_gamma   90.00
#
_symmetry.space_group_name_H-M   'P 1'
#
loop_
_entity.id
_entity.type
_entity.pdbx_description
1 polymer ?
#
loop_
_entity_poly.entity_id
_entity_poly.type
_entity_poly.pdbx_seq_one_letter_code
_entity_poly.pdbx_strand_id
1 'polypeptide(L)'
;MLRTHLRPLVLAVWLALGPGLALAEIETARDLMDAGEYAAAMAELLPAARSGNAEAEELIGVMYAMGLGVARDDVRAFEWYLRAAMKGHPGAQSGVGWYYEVGRGMPAPDLVRAYTWYVLSAIGGDPDAAISQEEVVKKMTADQIEKAHLLIDDYRSWLYPFR
;
A
#
# COMPACT_ATOMS: atom_id res chain seq x y z
N MET A 1 -61.09 27.90 12.24
CA MET A 1 -60.53 26.55 12.00
C MET A 1 -59.17 26.70 11.34
N LEU A 2 -58.08 26.70 12.12
CA LEU A 2 -56.71 26.78 11.61
C LEU A 2 -56.04 25.43 11.89
N ARG A 3 -55.88 24.59 10.85
CA ARG A 3 -55.12 23.35 10.93
C ARG A 3 -53.66 23.67 10.57
N THR A 4 -52.82 23.66 11.59
CA THR A 4 -51.36 23.78 11.49
C THR A 4 -50.79 22.52 10.82
N HIS A 5 -49.98 22.72 9.78
CA HIS A 5 -49.24 21.65 9.12
C HIS A 5 -47.99 21.30 9.94
N LEU A 6 -47.98 20.14 10.60
CA LEU A 6 -46.75 19.53 11.11
C LEU A 6 -45.99 18.90 9.94
N ARG A 7 -44.77 19.38 9.68
CA ARG A 7 -43.79 18.71 8.81
C ARG A 7 -43.08 17.62 9.62
N PRO A 8 -42.87 16.40 9.08
CA PRO A 8 -42.14 15.38 9.81
C PRO A 8 -40.65 15.71 9.84
N LEU A 9 -40.06 15.64 11.03
CA LEU A 9 -38.61 15.67 11.24
C LEU A 9 -38.02 14.35 10.70
N VAL A 10 -37.19 14.41 9.67
CA VAL A 10 -36.36 13.28 9.27
C VAL A 10 -35.14 13.28 10.18
N LEU A 11 -35.11 12.35 11.14
CA LEU A 11 -33.91 12.08 11.95
C LEU A 11 -32.89 11.39 11.03
N ALA A 12 -31.87 12.12 10.59
CA ALA A 12 -30.71 11.52 9.96
C ALA A 12 -29.86 10.85 11.05
N VAL A 13 -29.94 9.52 11.13
CA VAL A 13 -29.01 8.72 11.94
C VAL A 13 -27.68 8.67 11.17
N TRP A 14 -26.70 9.45 11.62
CA TRP A 14 -25.32 9.28 11.19
C TRP A 14 -24.74 8.08 11.93
N LEU A 15 -24.81 6.90 11.32
CA LEU A 15 -24.00 5.76 11.73
C LEU A 15 -22.53 6.15 11.49
N ALA A 16 -21.86 6.60 12.54
CA ALA A 16 -20.42 6.75 12.52
C ALA A 16 -19.83 5.34 12.42
N LEU A 17 -19.38 4.96 11.23
CA LEU A 17 -18.51 3.80 11.02
C LEU A 17 -17.23 4.05 11.82
N GLY A 18 -17.16 3.46 13.02
CA GLY A 18 -15.97 3.52 13.84
C GLY A 18 -14.82 2.70 13.22
N PRO A 19 -13.56 2.98 13.60
CA PRO A 19 -12.37 2.29 13.08
C PRO A 19 -12.35 0.77 13.34
N GLY A 20 -13.20 0.26 14.24
CA GLY A 20 -13.29 -1.18 14.54
C GLY A 20 -13.92 -2.03 13.44
N LEU A 21 -14.77 -1.46 12.57
CA LEU A 21 -15.37 -2.20 11.45
C LEU A 21 -14.34 -2.43 10.33
N ALA A 22 -13.53 -1.42 10.02
CA ALA A 22 -12.51 -1.50 8.96
C ALA A 22 -11.36 -2.47 9.29
N LEU A 23 -10.98 -2.64 10.56
CA LEU A 23 -9.96 -3.61 10.97
C LEU A 23 -10.47 -5.06 10.85
N ALA A 24 -11.73 -5.31 11.25
CA ALA A 24 -12.35 -6.62 11.12
C ALA A 24 -12.48 -7.07 9.65
N GLU A 25 -12.64 -6.11 8.72
CA GLU A 25 -12.73 -6.37 7.28
C GLU A 25 -11.38 -6.85 6.69
N ILE A 26 -10.24 -6.33 7.14
CA ILE A 26 -8.91 -6.77 6.64
C ILE A 26 -8.51 -8.14 7.17
N GLU A 27 -8.77 -8.42 8.46
CA GLU A 27 -8.51 -9.75 9.05
C GLU A 27 -9.31 -10.83 8.31
N THR A 28 -10.59 -10.56 8.03
CA THR A 28 -11.43 -11.47 7.25
C THR A 28 -10.85 -11.72 5.85
N ALA A 29 -10.39 -10.67 5.17
CA ALA A 29 -9.77 -10.82 3.86
C ALA A 29 -8.49 -11.68 3.91
N ARG A 30 -7.67 -11.55 4.95
CA ARG A 30 -6.47 -12.38 5.15
C ARG A 30 -6.81 -13.84 5.38
N ASP A 31 -7.79 -14.11 6.25
CA ASP A 31 -8.26 -15.47 6.50
C ASP A 31 -8.76 -16.14 5.21
N LEU A 32 -9.48 -15.39 4.37
CA LEU A 32 -9.92 -15.85 3.06
C LEU A 32 -8.73 -16.10 2.11
N MET A 33 -7.69 -15.27 2.12
CA MET A 33 -6.48 -15.50 1.33
C MET A 33 -5.73 -16.75 1.78
N ASP A 34 -5.62 -16.98 3.10
CA ASP A 34 -4.99 -18.16 3.69
C ASP A 34 -5.78 -19.44 3.38
N ALA A 35 -7.11 -19.34 3.32
CA ALA A 35 -8.00 -20.42 2.87
C ALA A 35 -7.97 -20.65 1.34
N GLY A 36 -7.31 -19.79 0.57
CA GLY A 36 -7.29 -19.85 -0.90
C GLY A 36 -8.57 -19.32 -1.57
N GLU A 37 -9.46 -18.69 -0.82
CA GLU A 37 -10.71 -18.08 -1.27
C GLU A 37 -10.49 -16.68 -1.86
N TYR A 38 -9.57 -16.59 -2.82
CA TYR A 38 -9.05 -15.31 -3.34
C TYR A 38 -10.13 -14.40 -3.97
N ALA A 39 -11.15 -14.97 -4.61
CA ALA A 39 -12.24 -14.17 -5.16
C ALA A 39 -13.06 -13.47 -4.06
N ALA A 40 -13.30 -14.16 -2.93
CA ALA A 40 -13.97 -13.58 -1.78
C ALA A 40 -13.06 -12.56 -1.08
N ALA A 41 -11.77 -12.88 -0.90
CA ALA A 41 -10.81 -11.93 -0.35
C ALA A 41 -10.77 -10.61 -1.16
N MET A 42 -10.72 -10.68 -2.49
CA MET A 42 -10.77 -9.49 -3.35
C MET A 42 -12.06 -8.69 -3.15
N ALA A 43 -13.19 -9.36 -2.93
CA ALA A 43 -14.47 -8.70 -2.69
C ALA A 43 -14.47 -7.89 -1.37
N GLU A 44 -13.81 -8.40 -0.32
CA GLU A 44 -13.63 -7.72 0.97
C GLU A 44 -12.58 -6.59 0.88
N LEU A 45 -11.48 -6.80 0.15
CA LEU A 45 -10.40 -5.81 0.03
C LEU A 45 -10.80 -4.57 -0.75
N LEU A 46 -11.59 -4.72 -1.83
CA LEU A 46 -11.90 -3.63 -2.75
C LEU A 46 -12.63 -2.44 -2.09
N PRO A 47 -13.66 -2.62 -1.25
CA PRO A 47 -14.26 -1.54 -0.47
C PRO A 47 -13.25 -0.80 0.41
N ALA A 48 -12.42 -1.52 1.16
CA ALA A 48 -11.41 -0.95 2.05
C ALA A 48 -10.33 -0.19 1.28
N ALA A 49 -9.86 -0.74 0.16
CA ALA A 49 -8.90 -0.06 -0.71
C ALA A 49 -9.49 1.23 -1.30
N ARG A 50 -10.78 1.21 -1.70
CA ARG A 50 -11.49 2.42 -2.18
C ARG A 50 -11.67 3.50 -1.11
N SER A 51 -11.75 3.13 0.17
CA SER A 51 -11.76 4.08 1.29
C SER A 51 -10.35 4.55 1.67
N GLY A 52 -9.33 4.07 0.97
CA GLY A 52 -7.95 4.50 1.12
C GLY A 52 -7.15 3.69 2.14
N ASN A 53 -7.65 2.53 2.60
CA ASN A 53 -6.88 1.64 3.46
C ASN A 53 -5.64 1.10 2.72
N ALA A 54 -4.45 1.46 3.22
CA ALA A 54 -3.18 1.12 2.59
C ALA A 54 -2.83 -0.38 2.67
N GLU A 55 -3.29 -1.06 3.73
CA GLU A 55 -3.10 -2.50 3.91
C GLU A 55 -3.95 -3.28 2.91
N ALA A 56 -5.19 -2.85 2.65
CA ALA A 56 -6.02 -3.43 1.60
C ALA A 56 -5.40 -3.26 0.21
N GLU A 57 -4.86 -2.06 -0.08
CA GLU A 57 -4.17 -1.78 -1.33
C GLU A 57 -2.91 -2.65 -1.51
N GLU A 58 -2.15 -2.86 -0.44
CA GLU A 58 -0.98 -3.74 -0.44
C GLU A 58 -1.37 -5.19 -0.75
N LEU A 59 -2.39 -5.72 -0.09
CA LEU A 59 -2.87 -7.10 -0.32
C LEU A 59 -3.40 -7.29 -1.75
N ILE A 60 -4.09 -6.29 -2.31
CA ILE A 60 -4.49 -6.34 -3.73
C ILE A 60 -3.25 -6.35 -4.65
N GLY A 61 -2.19 -5.60 -4.30
CA GLY A 61 -0.90 -5.65 -4.97
C GLY A 61 -0.31 -7.06 -4.98
N VAL A 62 -0.31 -7.74 -3.82
CA VAL A 62 0.13 -9.15 -3.69
C VAL A 62 -0.67 -10.07 -4.61
N MET A 63 -2.00 -9.93 -4.64
CA MET A 63 -2.85 -10.78 -5.46
C MET A 63 -2.52 -10.66 -6.95
N TYR A 64 -2.28 -9.45 -7.46
CA TYR A 64 -1.83 -9.26 -8.85
C TYR A 64 -0.40 -9.73 -9.09
N ALA A 65 0.52 -9.53 -8.13
CA ALA A 65 1.92 -9.94 -8.26
C ALA A 65 2.06 -11.46 -8.36
N MET A 66 1.23 -12.19 -7.62
CA MET A 66 1.26 -13.65 -7.50
C MET A 66 0.22 -14.36 -8.37
N GLY A 67 -0.78 -13.65 -8.90
CA GLY A 67 -1.87 -14.23 -9.67
C GLY A 67 -2.88 -15.00 -8.80
N LEU A 68 -3.18 -14.47 -7.61
CA LEU A 68 -4.09 -15.10 -6.64
C LEU A 68 -5.52 -14.65 -6.91
N GLY A 69 -6.36 -15.54 -7.46
CA GLY A 69 -7.75 -15.22 -7.83
C GLY A 69 -7.91 -14.24 -9.00
N VAL A 70 -6.80 -13.73 -9.54
CA VAL A 70 -6.72 -12.86 -10.71
C VAL A 70 -5.57 -13.29 -11.60
N ALA A 71 -5.59 -12.92 -12.88
CA ALA A 71 -4.43 -13.10 -13.74
C ALA A 71 -3.26 -12.26 -13.20
N ARG A 72 -2.07 -12.86 -13.18
CA ARG A 72 -0.84 -12.16 -12.80
C ARG A 72 -0.63 -10.95 -13.70
N ASP A 73 -0.45 -9.78 -13.09
CA ASP A 73 -0.25 -8.52 -13.79
C ASP A 73 0.72 -7.64 -12.98
N ASP A 74 1.96 -7.61 -13.44
CA ASP A 74 3.06 -6.92 -12.76
C ASP A 74 2.90 -5.39 -12.75
N VAL A 75 2.26 -4.83 -13.78
CA VAL A 75 2.02 -3.39 -13.88
C VAL A 75 0.95 -2.99 -12.87
N ARG A 76 -0.16 -3.73 -12.80
CA ARG A 76 -1.21 -3.48 -11.80
C ARG A 76 -0.72 -3.71 -10.38
N ALA A 77 0.07 -4.76 -10.15
CA ALA A 77 0.67 -5.01 -8.84
C ALA A 77 1.50 -3.82 -8.38
N PHE A 78 2.39 -3.32 -9.25
CA PHE A 78 3.20 -2.14 -8.97
C PHE A 78 2.34 -0.90 -8.67
N GLU A 79 1.28 -0.65 -9.44
CA GLU A 79 0.37 0.48 -9.19
C GLU A 79 -0.31 0.41 -7.82
N TRP A 80 -0.77 -0.77 -7.40
CA TRP A 80 -1.39 -0.97 -6.09
C TRP A 80 -0.38 -0.82 -4.95
N TYR A 81 0.80 -1.43 -5.08
CA TYR A 81 1.88 -1.23 -4.12
C TYR A 81 2.26 0.25 -4.01
N LEU A 82 2.37 0.97 -5.13
CA LEU A 82 2.73 2.39 -5.10
C LEU A 82 1.70 3.25 -4.36
N ARG A 83 0.40 2.95 -4.50
CA ARG A 83 -0.67 3.64 -3.75
C ARG A 83 -0.52 3.46 -2.24
N ALA A 84 -0.33 2.22 -1.80
CA ALA A 84 -0.12 1.90 -0.40
C ALA A 84 1.19 2.49 0.14
N ALA A 85 2.27 2.38 -0.65
CA ALA A 85 3.60 2.88 -0.31
C ALA A 85 3.60 4.40 -0.11
N MET A 86 2.83 5.14 -0.91
CA MET A 86 2.62 6.58 -0.77
C MET A 86 1.76 6.98 0.42
N LYS A 87 1.21 6.02 1.16
CA LYS A 87 0.56 6.27 2.46
C LYS A 87 1.43 5.86 3.64
N GLY A 88 2.70 5.53 3.38
CA GLY A 88 3.63 5.11 4.42
C GLY A 88 3.53 3.63 4.79
N HIS A 89 2.85 2.78 4.00
CA HIS A 89 2.75 1.36 4.31
C HIS A 89 4.10 0.65 4.05
N PRO A 90 4.82 0.18 5.08
CA PRO A 90 6.21 -0.28 4.91
C PRO A 90 6.33 -1.49 3.98
N GLY A 91 5.52 -2.53 4.17
CA GLY A 91 5.56 -3.71 3.30
C GLY A 91 5.28 -3.39 1.82
N ALA A 92 4.48 -2.35 1.55
CA ALA A 92 4.22 -1.92 0.18
C ALA A 92 5.41 -1.13 -0.40
N GLN A 93 6.09 -0.33 0.43
CA GLN A 93 7.34 0.33 0.06
C GLN A 93 8.42 -0.69 -0.29
N SER A 94 8.54 -1.79 0.46
CA SER A 94 9.40 -2.92 0.10
C SER A 94 8.99 -3.56 -1.23
N GLY A 95 7.68 -3.75 -1.47
CA GLY A 95 7.17 -4.23 -2.76
C GLY A 95 7.58 -3.31 -3.92
N VAL A 96 7.40 -2.00 -3.78
CA VAL A 96 7.84 -1.01 -4.79
C VAL A 96 9.36 -1.07 -5.00
N GLY A 97 10.13 -1.15 -3.92
CA GLY A 97 11.59 -1.29 -3.96
C GLY A 97 12.03 -2.51 -4.76
N TRP A 98 11.40 -3.66 -4.51
CA TRP A 98 11.66 -4.90 -5.23
C TRP A 98 11.35 -4.79 -6.73
N TYR A 99 10.20 -4.21 -7.09
CA TYR A 99 9.83 -4.02 -8.49
C TYR A 99 10.85 -3.17 -9.26
N TYR A 100 11.37 -2.10 -8.65
CA TYR A 100 12.46 -1.32 -9.24
C TYR A 100 13.79 -2.09 -9.27
N GLU A 101 14.11 -2.88 -8.25
CA GLU A 101 15.34 -3.66 -8.20
C GLU A 101 15.41 -4.70 -9.33
N VAL A 102 14.31 -5.42 -9.56
CA VAL A 102 14.26 -6.47 -10.59
C VAL A 102 13.82 -5.95 -11.96
N GLY A 103 13.27 -4.74 -12.04
CA GLY A 103 12.77 -4.12 -13.27
C GLY A 103 11.55 -4.82 -13.86
N ARG A 104 10.77 -5.54 -13.05
CA ARG A 104 9.66 -6.38 -13.51
C ARG A 104 8.46 -5.52 -13.90
N GLY A 105 7.91 -5.70 -15.10
CA GLY A 105 6.87 -4.81 -15.61
C GLY A 105 7.35 -3.39 -15.93
N MET A 106 8.68 -3.17 -15.95
CA MET A 106 9.32 -1.89 -16.27
C MET A 106 10.26 -2.04 -17.47
N PRO A 107 10.67 -0.94 -18.14
CA PRO A 107 11.64 -1.00 -19.23
C PRO A 107 13.03 -1.54 -18.81
N ALA A 108 13.45 -1.26 -17.58
CA ALA A 108 14.71 -1.71 -16.99
C ALA A 108 14.67 -1.58 -15.45
N PRO A 109 15.57 -2.25 -14.72
CA PRO A 109 15.80 -1.99 -13.29
C PRO A 109 16.23 -0.54 -13.01
N ASP A 110 15.87 -0.04 -11.83
CA ASP A 110 16.27 1.27 -11.31
C ASP A 110 16.74 1.13 -9.85
N LEU A 111 18.04 0.94 -9.66
CA LEU A 111 18.63 0.74 -8.32
C LEU A 111 18.53 1.98 -7.44
N VAL A 112 18.46 3.19 -8.02
CA VAL A 112 18.29 4.43 -7.25
C VAL A 112 16.94 4.41 -6.56
N ARG A 113 15.87 4.16 -7.34
CA ARG A 113 14.52 4.06 -6.78
C ARG A 113 14.35 2.85 -5.86
N ALA A 114 14.94 1.71 -6.21
CA ALA A 114 14.90 0.52 -5.36
C ALA A 114 15.44 0.81 -3.95
N TYR A 115 16.65 1.37 -3.88
CA TYR A 115 17.27 1.75 -2.61
C TYR A 115 16.44 2.80 -1.87
N THR A 116 15.95 3.84 -2.56
CA THR A 116 15.08 4.87 -1.95
C THR A 116 13.87 4.23 -1.25
N TRP A 117 13.16 3.32 -1.92
CA TRP A 117 11.96 2.71 -1.35
C TRP A 117 12.25 1.72 -0.21
N TYR A 118 13.34 0.94 -0.29
CA TYR A 118 13.76 0.10 0.83
C TYR A 118 14.16 0.93 2.06
N VAL A 119 14.86 2.05 1.89
CA VAL A 119 15.19 2.96 3.00
C VAL A 119 13.94 3.54 3.64
N LEU A 120 12.98 4.02 2.83
CA LEU A 120 11.70 4.53 3.33
C LEU A 120 10.91 3.44 4.06
N SER A 121 10.95 2.21 3.57
CA SER A 121 10.32 1.05 4.21
C SER A 121 10.94 0.72 5.57
N ALA A 122 12.27 0.72 5.66
CA ALA A 122 13.00 0.52 6.91
C ALA A 122 12.68 1.64 7.94
N ILE A 123 12.62 2.90 7.49
CA ILE A 123 12.16 4.03 8.33
C ILE A 123 10.71 3.83 8.78
N GLY A 124 9.88 3.28 7.90
CA GLY A 124 8.47 2.92 8.15
C GLY A 124 8.30 1.84 9.21
N GLY A 125 9.27 0.94 9.34
CA GLY A 125 9.32 -0.12 10.35
C GLY A 125 9.35 -1.54 9.79
N ASP A 126 9.61 -1.72 8.49
CA ASP A 126 9.85 -3.04 7.91
C ASP A 126 11.31 -3.50 8.22
N PRO A 127 11.50 -4.54 9.04
CA PRO A 127 12.83 -5.03 9.38
C PRO A 127 13.56 -5.69 8.19
N ASP A 128 12.83 -6.30 7.26
CA ASP A 128 13.41 -7.00 6.12
C ASP A 128 13.92 -6.01 5.06
N ALA A 129 13.34 -4.82 5.03
CA ALA A 129 13.79 -3.73 4.17
C ALA A 129 15.22 -3.26 4.49
N ALA A 130 15.66 -3.36 5.76
CA ALA A 130 17.03 -3.00 6.15
C ALA A 130 18.07 -3.90 5.48
N ILE A 131 17.78 -5.20 5.37
CA ILE A 131 18.64 -6.16 4.64
C ILE A 131 18.60 -5.83 3.14
N SER A 132 17.42 -5.56 2.60
CA SER A 132 17.24 -5.28 1.17
C SER A 132 18.01 -4.03 0.72
N GLN A 133 17.95 -2.92 1.47
CA GLN A 133 18.73 -1.72 1.15
C GLN A 133 20.25 -1.98 1.22
N GLU A 134 20.73 -2.80 2.16
CA GLU A 134 22.15 -3.15 2.30
C GLU A 134 22.65 -3.98 1.12
N GLU A 135 21.81 -4.85 0.56
CA GLU A 135 22.16 -5.62 -0.63
C GLU A 135 22.12 -4.78 -1.91
N VAL A 136 21.15 -3.87 -2.04
CA VAL A 136 21.05 -2.99 -3.21
C VAL A 136 22.21 -2.01 -3.27
N VAL A 137 22.57 -1.36 -2.15
CA VAL A 137 23.59 -0.31 -2.14
C VAL A 137 24.97 -0.81 -2.59
N LYS A 138 25.28 -2.10 -2.37
CA LYS A 138 26.51 -2.76 -2.84
C LYS A 138 26.64 -2.79 -4.36
N LYS A 139 25.51 -2.70 -5.08
CA LYS A 139 25.43 -2.74 -6.54
C LYS A 139 25.46 -1.33 -7.16
N MET A 140 25.43 -0.27 -6.35
CA MET A 140 25.28 1.12 -6.79
C MET A 140 26.62 1.85 -6.89
N THR A 141 26.68 2.84 -7.78
CA THR A 141 27.77 3.82 -7.83
C THR A 141 27.59 4.91 -6.78
N ALA A 142 28.65 5.66 -6.47
CA ALA A 142 28.59 6.81 -5.57
C ALA A 142 27.52 7.84 -6.03
N ASP A 143 27.50 8.17 -7.32
CA ASP A 143 26.50 9.08 -7.90
C ASP A 143 25.06 8.58 -7.76
N GLN A 144 24.84 7.26 -7.84
CA GLN A 144 23.52 6.66 -7.64
C GLN A 144 23.10 6.76 -6.17
N ILE A 145 24.03 6.52 -5.25
CA ILE A 145 23.78 6.63 -3.81
C ILE A 145 23.44 8.08 -3.44
N GLU A 146 24.18 9.06 -3.96
CA GLU A 146 23.90 10.48 -3.77
C GLU A 146 22.50 10.86 -4.25
N LYS A 147 22.14 10.46 -5.49
CA LYS A 147 20.79 10.70 -6.03
C LYS A 147 19.70 10.05 -5.18
N ALA A 148 19.96 8.85 -4.67
CA ALA A 148 18.97 8.15 -3.85
C ALA A 148 18.76 8.87 -2.51
N HIS A 149 19.82 9.37 -1.86
CA HIS A 149 19.69 10.18 -0.64
C HIS A 149 18.88 11.45 -0.86
N LEU A 150 19.07 12.15 -1.99
CA LEU A 150 18.23 13.31 -2.33
C LEU A 150 16.75 12.95 -2.44
N LEU A 151 16.42 11.82 -3.07
CA LEU A 151 15.04 11.33 -3.14
C LEU A 151 14.51 10.90 -1.77
N ILE A 152 15.32 10.22 -0.98
CA ILE A 152 14.95 9.78 0.38
C ILE A 152 14.58 10.99 1.24
N ASP A 153 15.39 12.06 1.21
CA ASP A 153 15.12 13.27 1.98
C ASP A 153 13.81 13.95 1.55
N ASP A 154 13.56 14.03 0.24
CA ASP A 154 12.32 14.59 -0.32
C ASP A 154 11.10 13.77 0.14
N TYR A 155 11.11 12.46 -0.09
CA TYR A 155 10.00 11.58 0.29
C TYR A 155 9.80 11.47 1.81
N ARG A 156 10.90 11.39 2.59
CA ARG A 156 10.84 11.27 4.05
C ARG A 156 10.13 12.46 4.66
N SER A 157 10.39 13.67 4.15
CA SER A 157 9.74 14.89 4.65
C SER A 157 8.21 14.84 4.53
N TRP A 158 7.69 14.13 3.52
CA TRP A 158 6.26 13.99 3.28
C TRP A 158 5.65 12.76 3.97
N LEU A 159 6.31 11.61 3.89
CA LEU A 159 5.81 10.33 4.43
C LEU A 159 5.99 10.21 5.93
N TYR A 160 7.07 10.78 6.47
CA TYR A 160 7.46 10.64 7.87
C TYR A 160 7.87 11.99 8.48
N PRO A 161 6.99 13.01 8.48
CA PRO A 161 7.33 14.38 8.89
C PRO A 161 7.72 14.52 10.37
N PHE A 162 7.46 13.50 11.19
CA PHE A 162 7.73 13.50 12.63
C PHE A 162 8.73 12.41 13.06
N ARG A 163 9.43 11.76 12.12
CA ARG A 163 10.47 10.76 12.41
C ARG A 163 11.85 11.22 11.96
#